data_AF-A0A950IFH2-F1
#
_entry.id   AF-A0A950IFH2-F1
#
_cell.length_a   1.000
_cell.length_b   1.000
_cell.length_c   1.000
_cell.angle_alpha   90.00
_cell.angle_beta   90.00
_cell.angle_gamma   90.00
#
_symmetry.space_group_name_H-M   'P 1'
#
loop_
_entity.id
_entity.type
_entity.pdbx_description
1 polymer ?
#
loop_
_entity_poly.entity_id
_entity_poly.type
_entity_poly.pdbx_seq_one_letter_code
_entity_poly.pdbx_strand_id
1 'polypeptide(L)' 'MIDTQQQTTPDARGYFGRFGGVFVPEVLVEALARLEDATRAAFADPAFWS' A
#
# COMPACT_ATOMS: atom_id res chain seq x y z
N MET A 1 -9.83 -24.21 11.24
CA MET A 1 -8.70 -23.52 11.88
C MET A 1 -8.33 -22.38 10.94
N ILE A 2 -8.54 -21.12 11.33
CA ILE A 2 -8.06 -19.99 10.52
C ILE A 2 -6.67 -19.68 11.05
N ASP A 3 -5.65 -19.88 10.22
CA ASP A 3 -4.29 -19.49 10.53
C ASP A 3 -4.22 -17.96 10.64
N THR A 4 -4.17 -17.45 11.87
CA THR A 4 -3.96 -16.03 12.17
C THR A 4 -2.48 -15.66 11.96
N GLN A 5 -1.92 -15.95 10.79
CA GLN A 5 -0.66 -15.34 10.40
C GLN A 5 -0.99 -13.87 10.10
N GLN A 6 -0.65 -12.98 11.02
CA GLN A 6 -0.80 -11.54 10.80
C GLN A 6 -0.01 -11.18 9.54
N GLN A 7 -0.69 -10.97 8.42
CA GLN A 7 -0.08 -10.35 7.24
C GLN A 7 0.37 -8.96 7.68
N THR A 8 1.69 -8.81 7.90
CA THR A 8 2.31 -7.54 8.26
C THR A 8 2.46 -6.61 7.06
N THR A 9 2.24 -7.14 5.86
CA THR A 9 2.25 -6.43 4.59
C THR A 9 0.95 -6.69 3.82
N PRO A 10 0.46 -5.71 3.04
CA PRO A 10 -0.71 -5.89 2.21
C PRO A 10 -0.41 -6.82 1.03
N ASP A 11 -1.44 -7.49 0.51
CA ASP A 11 -1.36 -8.16 -0.78
C ASP A 11 -1.24 -7.15 -1.95
N ALA A 12 -1.06 -7.64 -3.18
CA ALA A 12 -0.95 -6.80 -4.38
C ALA A 12 -2.18 -5.92 -4.67
N ARG A 13 -3.31 -6.18 -4.01
CA ARG A 13 -4.55 -5.39 -4.12
C ARG A 13 -4.70 -4.40 -2.96
N GLY A 14 -3.75 -4.35 -2.04
CA GLY A 14 -3.79 -3.48 -0.86
C GLY A 14 -4.53 -4.08 0.34
N TYR A 15 -4.76 -5.39 0.40
CA TYR A 15 -5.46 -6.04 1.52
C TYR A 15 -4.51 -6.65 2.55
N PHE A 16 -4.78 -6.38 3.83
CA PHE A 16 -4.25 -7.10 4.98
C PHE A 16 -5.26 -8.19 5.37
N GLY A 17 -5.05 -9.40 4.85
CA GLY A 17 -6.03 -10.48 4.97
C GLY A 17 -7.37 -10.08 4.34
N ARG A 18 -8.41 -9.88 5.16
CA ARG A 18 -9.77 -9.54 4.71
C ARG A 18 -10.09 -8.05 4.68
N PHE A 19 -9.16 -7.18 5.09
CA PHE A 19 -9.40 -5.75 5.27
C PHE A 19 -8.43 -4.95 4.40
N GLY A 20 -8.84 -3.78 3.90
CA GLY A 20 -8.05 -2.93 3.02
C GLY A 20 -8.62 -2.85 1.61
N GLY A 21 -7.74 -2.69 0.61
CA GLY A 21 -8.11 -2.44 -0.78
C GLY A 21 -8.26 -0.95 -1.11
N VAL A 22 -8.59 -0.68 -2.37
CA VAL A 22 -8.72 0.68 -2.92
C VAL A 22 -10.18 0.92 -3.35
N PHE A 23 -10.94 1.61 -2.50
CA PHE A 23 -12.36 1.93 -2.71
C PHE A 23 -12.57 3.44 -2.80
N VAL A 24 -12.14 4.02 -3.91
CA VAL A 24 -12.17 5.47 -4.14
C VAL A 24 -12.85 5.80 -5.48
N PRO A 25 -13.29 7.05 -5.69
CA PRO A 25 -13.72 7.51 -7.01
C PRO A 25 -12.61 7.35 -8.07
N GLU A 26 -12.99 7.09 -9.32
CA GLU A 26 -12.06 6.93 -10.46
C GLU A 26 -11.07 8.09 -10.60
N VAL A 27 -11.53 9.31 -10.33
CA VAL A 27 -10.71 10.55 -10.39
C VAL A 27 -9.49 10.49 -9.45
N LEU A 28 -9.53 9.69 -8.39
CA LEU A 28 -8.43 9.55 -7.42
C LEU A 28 -7.46 8.42 -7.74
N VAL A 29 -7.79 7.51 -8.66
CA VAL A 29 -6.96 6.32 -8.95
C VAL A 29 -5.55 6.73 -9.38
N GLU A 30 -5.44 7.64 -10.34
CA GLU A 30 -4.15 8.12 -10.84
C GLU A 30 -3.33 8.88 -9.79
N ALA A 31 -4.01 9.64 -8.92
CA ALA A 31 -3.34 10.38 -7.85
C ALA A 31 -2.74 9.42 -6.81
N LEU A 32 -3.46 8.37 -6.45
CA LEU A 32 -2.99 7.35 -5.51
C LEU A 32 -1.88 6.50 -6.11
N ALA A 33 -1.96 6.12 -7.39
CA ALA A 33 -0.89 5.39 -8.06
C ALA A 33 0.43 6.17 -8.05
N ARG A 34 0.39 7.48 -8.36
CA ARG A 34 1.59 8.34 -8.28
C ARG A 34 2.12 8.48 -6.87
N LEU A 35 1.23 8.56 -5.88
CA LEU A 35 1.62 8.60 -4.48
C LEU A 35 2.33 7.31 -4.07
N GLU A 36 1.77 6.14 -4.41
CA GLU A 36 2.40 4.85 -4.12
C GLU A 36 3.80 4.74 -4.74
N ASP A 37 3.95 5.15 -5.99
CA ASP A 37 5.24 5.15 -6.69
C ASP A 37 6.25 6.08 -6.02
N ALA A 38 5.84 7.32 -5.73
CA ALA A 38 6.69 8.32 -5.08
C ALA A 38 7.08 7.90 -3.66
N THR A 39 6.13 7.36 -2.89
CA THR A 39 6.39 6.85 -1.54
C THR A 39 7.34 5.66 -1.58
N ARG A 40 7.17 4.73 -2.51
CA ARG A 40 8.09 3.59 -2.67
C ARG A 40 9.51 4.05 -3.01
N ALA A 41 9.65 5.05 -3.89
CA ALA A 41 10.94 5.64 -4.20
C ALA A 41 11.57 6.36 -3.00
N ALA A 42 10.79 7.19 -2.31
CA ALA A 42 11.24 7.95 -1.13
C ALA A 42 11.67 7.03 0.02
N PHE A 43 10.91 5.97 0.30
CA PHE A 43 11.25 5.04 1.38
C PHE A 43 12.52 4.24 1.10
N ALA A 44 12.86 4.03 -0.18
CA ALA A 44 14.11 3.41 -0.59
C ALA A 44 15.31 4.37 -0.58
N ASP A 45 15.09 5.69 -0.48
CA ASP A 45 16.13 6.70 -0.44
C ASP A 45 16.60 6.95 1.00
N PRO A 46 17.85 6.63 1.38
CA PRO A 46 18.38 6.92 2.71
C PRO A 46 18.39 8.41 3.05
N ALA A 47 18.51 9.31 2.06
CA ALA A 47 18.50 10.75 2.28
C ALA A 47 17.12 11.27 2.69
N PHE A 48 16.05 10.52 2.42
CA PHE A 48 14.71 10.85 2.90
C PHE A 48 14.59 10.69 4.43
N TRP A 49 15.43 9.84 5.04
CA TRP A 49 15.34 9.44 6.45
C TRP A 49 16.34 10.12 7.37
N SER A 50 17.30 10.89 6.83
CA SER A 50 18.30 11.64 7.62
C SER A 50 17.74 12.92 8.20
#